data_AF-A0A964XIH1-F1
#
_entry.id   AF-A0A964XIH1-F1
#
_cell.length_a   1.000
_cell.length_b   1.000
_cell.length_c   1.000
_cell.angle_alpha   90.00
_cell.angle_beta   90.00
_cell.angle_gamma   90.00
#
_symmetry.space_group_name_H-M   'P 1'
#
loop_
_entity.id
_entity.type
_entity.pdbx_description
1 polymer ?
#
loop_
_entity_poly.entity_id
_entity_poly.type
_entity_poly.pdbx_seq_one_letter_code
_entity_poly.pdbx_strand_id
1 'polypeptide(L)'
;MNEAQPPYWDQLDADARFVARVIAETLDRPVRELGVETARKLLATPPPRRPLTHLDRVEHLTLPARSGELRARLYLPDGPPESGRQRPALVYLHGGGFALGTLDGVDEVCRAIAARSGWAVFSLEYRLAPENPYPAALDDCFDAYAWLCGAAPGFGIDAHMIAVGGDSAGGNLAAALCLMLRDLGLARPVSQVLVYPAVDGAFATPSWTEFADAPLLTSADARWFWEQYIGPGGAVDHFAAPMRAASLRDLPPALVLTAAVDPLRDDAEAYAERLRRDGVEVTATRYDGVFHGFFTEVGLFARTDEALTQVARHLRGIAGA
;
A
#
# COMPACT_ATOMS: atom_id res chain seq x y z
N MET A 1 -25.15 -20.04 -16.67
CA MET A 1 -26.36 -19.76 -15.87
C MET A 1 -26.27 -18.32 -15.45
N ASN A 2 -27.36 -17.57 -15.55
CA ASN A 2 -27.39 -16.14 -15.23
C ASN A 2 -27.39 -16.01 -13.70
N GLU A 3 -26.21 -16.10 -13.06
CA GLU A 3 -26.09 -15.75 -11.65
C GLU A 3 -26.41 -14.26 -11.53
N ALA A 4 -27.43 -13.95 -10.72
CA ALA A 4 -27.80 -12.58 -10.45
C ALA A 4 -26.57 -11.84 -9.91
N GLN A 5 -26.28 -10.67 -10.47
CA GLN A 5 -25.15 -9.87 -10.01
C GLN A 5 -25.31 -9.55 -8.51
N PRO A 6 -24.22 -9.60 -7.74
CA PRO A 6 -24.29 -9.34 -6.31
C PRO A 6 -24.77 -7.91 -6.03
N PRO A 7 -25.42 -7.64 -4.89
CA PRO A 7 -26.04 -6.34 -4.60
C PRO A 7 -25.09 -5.14 -4.69
N TYR A 8 -23.79 -5.32 -4.44
CA TYR A 8 -22.80 -4.25 -4.54
C TYR A 8 -22.50 -3.84 -5.99
N TRP A 9 -22.91 -4.62 -6.99
CA TRP A 9 -22.60 -4.35 -8.40
C TRP A 9 -23.16 -2.99 -8.87
N ASP A 10 -24.29 -2.59 -8.31
CA ASP A 10 -24.92 -1.29 -8.58
C ASP A 10 -24.12 -0.11 -8.00
N GLN A 11 -23.22 -0.37 -7.04
CA GLN A 11 -22.33 0.64 -6.45
C GLN A 11 -21.08 0.91 -7.30
N LEU A 12 -20.77 0.04 -8.28
CA LEU A 12 -19.59 0.18 -9.14
C LEU A 12 -19.88 1.11 -10.33
N ASP A 13 -18.89 1.93 -10.71
CA ASP A 13 -18.95 2.72 -11.94
C ASP A 13 -18.72 1.86 -13.20
N ALA A 14 -18.79 2.48 -14.38
CA ALA A 14 -18.69 1.76 -15.64
C ALA A 14 -17.30 1.10 -15.84
N ASP A 15 -16.23 1.80 -15.47
CA ASP A 15 -14.86 1.31 -15.61
C ASP A 15 -14.63 0.14 -14.64
N ALA A 16 -15.07 0.29 -13.38
CA ALA A 16 -15.00 -0.76 -12.38
C ALA A 16 -15.78 -2.01 -12.77
N ARG A 17 -17.00 -1.88 -13.31
CA ARG A 17 -17.76 -3.03 -13.81
C ARG A 17 -17.05 -3.73 -14.98
N PHE A 18 -16.39 -2.97 -15.85
CA PHE A 18 -15.62 -3.55 -16.95
C PHE A 18 -14.43 -4.36 -16.42
N VAL A 19 -13.62 -3.77 -15.54
CA VAL A 19 -12.46 -4.45 -14.94
C VAL A 19 -12.88 -5.66 -14.12
N ALA A 20 -13.97 -5.56 -13.35
CA ALA A 20 -14.49 -6.68 -12.57
C ALA A 20 -14.87 -7.88 -13.47
N ARG A 21 -15.41 -7.66 -14.67
CA ARG A 21 -15.67 -8.73 -15.64
C ARG A 21 -14.38 -9.34 -16.17
N VAL A 22 -13.40 -8.50 -16.52
CA VAL A 22 -12.09 -8.99 -17.00
C VAL A 22 -11.41 -9.85 -15.94
N ILE A 23 -11.46 -9.45 -14.66
CA ILE A 23 -10.93 -10.25 -13.55
C ILE A 23 -11.65 -11.60 -13.45
N ALA A 24 -12.99 -11.61 -13.50
CA ALA A 24 -13.78 -12.84 -13.43
C ALA A 24 -13.54 -13.78 -14.63
N GLU A 25 -13.21 -13.24 -15.81
CA GLU A 25 -12.83 -14.03 -16.98
C GLU A 25 -11.39 -14.55 -16.92
N THR A 26 -10.50 -13.81 -16.26
CA THR A 26 -9.07 -14.14 -16.16
C THR A 26 -8.79 -15.18 -15.07
N LEU A 27 -9.49 -15.09 -13.93
CA LEU A 27 -9.37 -16.01 -12.81
C LEU A 27 -10.46 -17.09 -12.92
N ASP A 28 -10.10 -18.25 -13.45
CA ASP A 28 -10.99 -19.41 -13.61
C ASP A 28 -11.42 -20.05 -12.27
N ARG A 29 -10.71 -19.71 -11.19
CA ARG A 29 -10.98 -20.11 -9.80
C ARG A 29 -10.38 -19.10 -8.83
N PRO A 30 -10.78 -19.11 -7.54
CA PRO A 30 -10.26 -18.20 -6.54
C PRO A 30 -8.74 -18.33 -6.31
N VAL A 31 -8.10 -17.23 -5.90
CA VAL A 31 -6.64 -17.14 -5.75
C VAL A 31 -6.09 -18.19 -4.78
N ARG A 32 -6.80 -18.43 -3.67
CA ARG A 32 -6.41 -19.46 -2.68
C ARG A 32 -6.35 -20.88 -3.25
N GLU A 33 -7.12 -21.17 -4.31
CA GLU A 33 -7.17 -22.49 -4.97
C GLU A 33 -6.11 -22.63 -6.07
N LEU A 34 -5.66 -21.51 -6.65
CA LEU A 34 -4.51 -21.47 -7.57
C LEU A 34 -3.18 -21.72 -6.83
N GLY A 35 -3.10 -21.28 -5.58
CA GLY A 35 -1.87 -21.26 -4.79
C GLY A 35 -0.95 -20.10 -5.17
N VAL A 36 -0.01 -19.78 -4.28
CA VAL A 36 0.83 -18.57 -4.37
C VAL A 36 1.68 -18.53 -5.63
N GLU A 37 2.31 -19.64 -6.02
CA GLU A 37 3.20 -19.66 -7.20
C GLU A 37 2.44 -19.35 -8.49
N THR A 38 1.28 -19.96 -8.68
CA THR A 38 0.43 -19.72 -9.86
C THR A 38 -0.16 -18.31 -9.82
N ALA A 39 -0.64 -17.87 -8.66
CA ALA A 39 -1.16 -16.52 -8.48
C ALA A 39 -0.11 -15.45 -8.81
N ARG A 40 1.14 -15.61 -8.37
CA ARG A 40 2.25 -14.69 -8.72
C ARG A 40 2.48 -14.62 -10.23
N LYS A 41 2.33 -15.72 -10.97
CA LYS A 41 2.51 -15.72 -12.43
C LYS A 41 1.34 -15.07 -13.17
N LEU A 42 0.11 -15.32 -12.72
CA LEU A 42 -1.11 -14.82 -13.38
C LEU A 42 -1.41 -13.36 -13.05
N LEU A 43 -1.12 -12.94 -11.82
CA LEU A 43 -1.41 -11.59 -11.31
C LEU A 43 -0.17 -10.67 -11.32
N ALA A 44 0.97 -11.14 -11.83
CA ALA A 44 2.09 -10.24 -12.11
C ALA A 44 1.69 -9.28 -13.23
N THR A 45 1.63 -8.00 -12.91
CA THR A 45 1.42 -6.94 -13.89
C THR A 45 2.78 -6.54 -14.47
N PRO A 46 3.12 -6.93 -15.72
CA PRO A 46 4.34 -6.47 -16.35
C PRO A 46 4.24 -4.96 -16.59
N PRO A 47 5.37 -4.22 -16.52
CA PRO A 47 5.34 -2.80 -16.81
C PRO A 47 5.00 -2.59 -18.29
N PRO A 48 4.27 -1.51 -18.64
CA PRO A 48 4.00 -1.21 -20.04
C PRO A 48 5.30 -0.96 -20.81
N ARG A 49 5.30 -1.19 -22.13
CA ARG A 49 6.48 -0.95 -22.99
C ARG A 49 7.03 0.48 -22.89
N ARG A 50 6.14 1.43 -22.61
CA ARG A 50 6.47 2.82 -22.27
C ARG A 50 5.61 3.20 -21.09
N PRO A 51 6.19 3.88 -20.09
CA PRO A 51 5.40 4.30 -18.96
C PRO A 51 4.35 5.33 -19.37
N LEU A 52 3.18 5.27 -18.73
CA LEU A 52 2.14 6.30 -18.83
C LEU A 52 2.63 7.61 -18.23
N THR A 53 3.34 7.53 -17.10
CA THR A 53 3.97 8.70 -16.48
C THR A 53 5.47 8.71 -16.73
N HIS A 54 5.94 9.66 -17.53
CA HIS A 54 7.36 9.83 -17.77
C HIS A 54 8.08 10.36 -16.52
N LEU A 55 9.29 9.84 -16.28
CA LEU A 55 10.29 10.39 -15.36
C LEU A 55 11.67 10.21 -16.00
N ASP A 56 12.49 11.25 -15.96
CA ASP A 56 13.86 11.24 -16.48
C ASP A 56 14.77 10.28 -15.69
N ARG A 57 14.50 10.11 -14.40
CA ARG A 57 15.35 9.35 -13.48
C ARG A 57 14.57 8.32 -12.67
N VAL A 58 14.81 7.05 -13.01
CA VAL A 58 14.39 5.89 -12.23
C VAL A 58 15.60 5.00 -12.00
N GLU A 59 15.97 4.80 -10.74
CA GLU A 59 17.16 4.06 -10.33
C GLU A 59 16.76 2.71 -9.73
N HIS A 60 17.42 1.64 -10.18
CA HIS A 60 17.28 0.32 -9.60
C HIS A 60 18.38 0.15 -8.55
N LEU A 61 17.98 -0.13 -7.31
CA LEU A 61 18.86 -0.17 -6.16
C LEU A 61 18.89 -1.56 -5.56
N THR A 62 20.05 -1.91 -5.03
CA THR A 62 20.24 -3.04 -4.11
C THR A 62 20.83 -2.47 -2.83
N LEU A 63 20.21 -2.77 -1.69
CA LEU A 63 20.65 -2.28 -0.39
C LEU A 63 20.91 -3.45 0.58
N PRO A 64 21.87 -3.30 1.50
CA PRO A 64 22.10 -4.27 2.55
C PRO A 64 20.94 -4.27 3.55
N ALA A 65 20.56 -5.45 4.01
CA ALA A 65 19.58 -5.68 5.08
C ALA A 65 20.02 -6.87 5.95
N ARG A 66 19.37 -7.08 7.10
CA ARG A 66 19.66 -8.24 7.96
C ARG A 66 19.44 -9.58 7.24
N SER A 67 18.58 -9.58 6.23
CA SER A 67 18.22 -10.73 5.39
C SER A 67 19.18 -10.94 4.21
N GLY A 68 20.20 -10.10 4.06
CA GLY A 68 21.14 -10.10 2.94
C GLY A 68 20.99 -8.83 2.12
N GLU A 69 20.41 -8.94 0.94
CA GLU A 69 20.19 -7.80 0.04
C GLU A 69 18.69 -7.65 -0.28
N LEU A 70 18.22 -6.41 -0.28
CA LEU A 70 16.87 -6.05 -0.74
C LEU A 70 16.96 -5.25 -2.02
N ARG A 71 16.01 -5.47 -2.93
CA ARG A 71 15.87 -4.66 -4.15
C ARG A 71 14.89 -3.53 -3.91
N ALA A 72 15.17 -2.38 -4.51
CA ALA A 72 14.29 -1.24 -4.49
C ALA A 72 14.32 -0.49 -5.82
N ARG A 73 13.32 0.36 -6.06
CA ARG A 73 13.31 1.31 -7.18
C ARG A 73 13.10 2.71 -6.65
N LEU A 74 14.02 3.62 -6.99
CA LEU A 74 13.94 5.03 -6.64
C LEU A 74 13.47 5.84 -7.84
N TYR A 75 12.33 6.49 -7.69
CA TYR A 75 11.72 7.38 -8.67
C TYR A 75 12.01 8.81 -8.27
N LEU A 76 12.77 9.53 -9.09
CA LEU A 76 13.09 10.92 -8.86
C LEU A 76 12.23 11.80 -9.77
N PRO A 77 11.48 12.77 -9.22
CA PRO A 77 10.68 13.68 -10.01
C PRO A 77 11.57 14.62 -10.84
N ASP A 78 11.07 14.98 -12.03
CA ASP A 78 11.76 15.83 -12.97
C ASP A 78 11.95 17.27 -12.44
N GLY A 79 12.91 17.98 -13.03
CA GLY A 79 13.29 19.34 -12.63
C GLY A 79 14.28 19.40 -11.46
N PRO A 80 14.77 20.60 -11.09
CA PRO A 80 15.56 20.78 -9.88
C PRO A 80 14.66 20.76 -8.63
N PRO A 81 15.20 20.42 -7.44
CA PRO A 81 14.47 20.64 -6.20
C PRO A 81 14.07 22.11 -6.06
N GLU A 82 12.89 22.38 -5.52
CA GLU A 82 12.47 23.76 -5.24
C GLU A 82 13.53 24.43 -4.35
N SER A 83 14.08 25.56 -4.81
CA SER A 83 15.04 26.40 -4.08
C SER A 83 16.39 25.76 -3.71
N GLY A 84 16.83 24.69 -4.38
CA GLY A 84 18.13 24.05 -4.11
C GLY A 84 18.20 23.29 -2.78
N ARG A 85 17.03 23.02 -2.17
CA ARG A 85 16.89 22.18 -0.97
C ARG A 85 16.90 20.70 -1.37
N GLN A 86 17.22 19.82 -0.43
CA GLN A 86 17.02 18.39 -0.66
C GLN A 86 15.52 18.08 -0.77
N ARG A 87 15.17 17.04 -1.54
CA ARG A 87 13.77 16.65 -1.80
C ARG A 87 13.23 15.80 -0.65
N PRO A 88 11.94 15.91 -0.31
CA PRO A 88 11.30 14.91 0.54
C PRO A 88 11.12 13.58 -0.21
N ALA A 89 10.89 12.48 0.51
CA ALA A 89 10.69 11.15 -0.07
C ALA A 89 9.54 10.38 0.56
N LEU A 90 8.88 9.53 -0.24
CA LEU A 90 7.91 8.55 0.21
C LEU A 90 8.52 7.14 0.06
N VAL A 91 8.63 6.39 1.14
CA VAL A 91 8.82 4.93 1.05
C VAL A 91 7.48 4.31 0.69
N TYR A 92 7.40 3.65 -0.46
CA TYR A 92 6.20 2.98 -0.95
C TYR A 92 6.32 1.46 -0.80
N LEU A 93 5.33 0.85 -0.17
CA LEU A 93 5.24 -0.58 0.09
C LEU A 93 4.06 -1.11 -0.73
N HIS A 94 4.32 -2.04 -1.64
CA HIS A 94 3.28 -2.55 -2.54
C HIS A 94 2.25 -3.43 -1.82
N GLY A 95 1.05 -3.56 -2.38
CA GLY A 95 0.05 -4.53 -1.94
C GLY A 95 0.33 -5.96 -2.41
N GLY A 96 -0.70 -6.80 -2.35
CA GLY A 96 -0.63 -8.21 -2.78
C GLY A 96 -0.74 -9.24 -1.65
N GLY A 97 -1.43 -8.92 -0.56
CA GLY A 97 -1.69 -9.89 0.51
C GLY A 97 -0.44 -10.48 1.16
N PHE A 98 0.66 -9.70 1.23
CA PHE A 98 1.98 -10.11 1.73
C PHE A 98 2.66 -11.26 0.97
N ALA A 99 1.97 -11.84 -0.02
CA ALA A 99 2.41 -13.02 -0.74
C ALA A 99 2.60 -12.77 -2.25
N LEU A 100 2.02 -11.69 -2.76
CA LEU A 100 2.09 -11.24 -4.16
C LEU A 100 2.65 -9.81 -4.23
N GLY A 101 2.66 -9.27 -5.44
CA GLY A 101 3.13 -7.91 -5.73
C GLY A 101 4.62 -7.89 -6.08
N THR A 102 5.01 -6.86 -6.84
CA THR A 102 6.37 -6.64 -7.32
C THR A 102 6.60 -5.14 -7.51
N LEU A 103 7.87 -4.73 -7.67
CA LEU A 103 8.21 -3.36 -8.07
C LEU A 103 7.57 -2.97 -9.41
N ASP A 104 7.36 -3.93 -10.31
CA ASP A 104 6.74 -3.68 -11.62
C ASP A 104 5.24 -3.42 -11.50
N GLY A 105 4.55 -4.16 -10.62
CA GLY A 105 3.10 -4.01 -10.44
C GLY A 105 2.69 -2.65 -9.87
N VAL A 106 3.60 -1.96 -9.17
CA VAL A 106 3.37 -0.61 -8.63
C VAL A 106 4.20 0.46 -9.34
N ASP A 107 4.81 0.15 -10.49
CA ASP A 107 5.70 1.09 -11.18
C ASP A 107 4.99 2.38 -11.55
N GLU A 108 3.80 2.28 -12.15
CA GLU A 108 3.07 3.47 -12.60
C GLU A 108 2.52 4.31 -11.46
N VAL A 109 2.06 3.68 -10.38
CA VAL A 109 1.56 4.44 -9.23
C VAL A 109 2.71 5.21 -8.56
N CYS A 110 3.90 4.60 -8.47
CA CYS A 110 5.10 5.26 -7.94
C CYS A 110 5.55 6.43 -8.83
N ARG A 111 5.56 6.24 -10.16
CA ARG A 111 5.86 7.31 -11.12
C ARG A 111 4.87 8.46 -11.01
N ALA A 112 3.58 8.15 -10.96
CA ALA A 112 2.51 9.14 -10.86
C ALA A 112 2.58 9.92 -9.55
N ILE A 113 2.85 9.27 -8.42
CA ILE A 113 3.05 9.95 -7.13
C ILE A 113 4.26 10.88 -7.22
N ALA A 114 5.41 10.41 -7.71
CA ALA A 114 6.62 11.22 -7.81
C ALA A 114 6.37 12.46 -8.69
N ALA A 115 5.89 12.25 -9.92
CA ALA A 115 5.63 13.32 -10.89
C ALA A 115 4.64 14.37 -10.38
N ARG A 116 3.56 13.95 -9.70
CA ARG A 116 2.53 14.87 -9.20
C ARG A 116 2.95 15.59 -7.93
N SER A 117 3.64 14.91 -7.02
CA SER A 117 3.96 15.45 -5.69
C SER A 117 5.24 16.27 -5.65
N GLY A 118 6.20 15.99 -6.56
CA GLY A 118 7.56 16.52 -6.45
C GLY A 118 8.41 15.84 -5.38
N TRP A 119 7.88 14.80 -4.72
CA TRP A 119 8.60 13.94 -3.79
C TRP A 119 9.32 12.82 -4.54
N ALA A 120 10.48 12.40 -4.05
CA ALA A 120 11.05 11.12 -4.48
C ALA A 120 10.15 9.98 -3.97
N VAL A 121 10.09 8.86 -4.72
CA VAL A 121 9.41 7.65 -4.26
C VAL A 121 10.42 6.52 -4.22
N PHE A 122 10.59 5.88 -3.07
CA PHE A 122 11.44 4.71 -2.87
C PHE A 122 10.54 3.49 -2.69
N SER A 123 10.39 2.69 -3.74
CA SER A 123 9.56 1.47 -3.72
C SER A 123 10.40 0.26 -3.34
N LEU A 124 9.98 -0.50 -2.34
CA LEU A 124 10.71 -1.63 -1.78
C LEU A 124 10.16 -2.97 -2.28
N GLU A 125 11.06 -3.90 -2.64
CA GLU A 125 10.73 -5.30 -2.84
C GLU A 125 11.07 -6.10 -1.58
N TYR A 126 10.12 -6.18 -0.66
CA TYR A 126 10.27 -6.92 0.59
C TYR A 126 10.02 -8.42 0.40
N ARG A 127 10.54 -9.26 1.30
CA ARG A 127 10.33 -10.71 1.23
C ARG A 127 8.86 -11.07 1.43
N LEU A 128 8.39 -12.02 0.63
CA LEU A 128 6.99 -12.43 0.60
C LEU A 128 6.74 -13.73 1.39
N ALA A 129 5.54 -13.82 1.93
CA ALA A 129 4.96 -15.05 2.44
C ALA A 129 4.53 -15.98 1.28
N PRO A 130 4.45 -17.30 1.50
CA PRO A 130 4.69 -18.05 2.73
C PRO A 130 6.17 -18.42 2.95
N GLU A 131 7.06 -18.14 2.00
CA GLU A 131 8.48 -18.46 2.13
C GLU A 131 9.13 -17.70 3.29
N ASN A 132 8.65 -16.48 3.55
CA ASN A 132 9.09 -15.62 4.63
C ASN A 132 7.87 -15.07 5.37
N PRO A 133 7.26 -15.84 6.30
CA PRO A 133 6.12 -15.35 7.07
C PRO A 133 6.53 -14.19 8.00
N TYR A 134 5.53 -13.56 8.61
CA TYR A 134 5.68 -12.52 9.61
C TYR A 134 6.71 -12.92 10.69
N PRO A 135 7.66 -12.02 11.07
CA PRO A 135 7.73 -10.60 10.72
C PRO A 135 8.64 -10.23 9.54
N ALA A 136 9.01 -11.18 8.66
CA ALA A 136 10.08 -10.96 7.67
C ALA A 136 9.90 -9.72 6.77
N ALA A 137 8.69 -9.51 6.22
CA ALA A 137 8.39 -8.33 5.39
C ALA A 137 8.52 -7.01 6.16
N LEU A 138 8.07 -6.97 7.42
CA LEU A 138 8.18 -5.79 8.27
C LEU A 138 9.63 -5.48 8.65
N ASP A 139 10.41 -6.52 8.96
CA ASP A 139 11.85 -6.39 9.21
C ASP A 139 12.58 -5.80 7.99
N ASP A 140 12.22 -6.23 6.78
CA ASP A 140 12.79 -5.68 5.54
C ASP A 140 12.37 -4.20 5.34
N CYS A 141 11.12 -3.86 5.66
CA CYS A 141 10.65 -2.47 5.61
C CYS A 141 11.41 -1.58 6.59
N PHE A 142 11.67 -2.08 7.80
CA PHE A 142 12.46 -1.37 8.81
C PHE A 142 13.89 -1.14 8.35
N ASP A 143 14.57 -2.19 7.87
CA ASP A 143 15.96 -2.10 7.40
C ASP A 143 16.07 -1.15 6.19
N ALA A 144 15.11 -1.19 5.26
CA ALA A 144 15.09 -0.31 4.11
C ALA A 144 14.83 1.16 4.47
N TYR A 145 13.92 1.42 5.40
CA TYR A 145 13.66 2.77 5.90
C TYR A 145 14.91 3.34 6.60
N ALA A 146 15.54 2.56 7.48
CA ALA A 146 16.76 2.95 8.17
C ALA A 146 17.92 3.20 7.20
N TRP A 147 18.08 2.34 6.19
CA TRP A 147 19.06 2.51 5.12
C TRP A 147 18.82 3.81 4.35
N LEU A 148 17.57 4.07 3.94
CA LEU A 148 17.22 5.28 3.19
C LEU A 148 17.53 6.54 4.01
N CYS A 149 17.22 6.56 5.31
CA CYS A 149 17.56 7.68 6.18
C CYS A 149 19.07 8.00 6.17
N GLY A 150 19.94 6.97 6.11
CA GLY A 150 21.38 7.15 6.02
C GLY A 150 21.89 7.51 4.62
N ALA A 151 21.25 6.97 3.57
CA ALA A 151 21.65 7.17 2.18
C ALA A 151 21.04 8.43 1.53
N ALA A 152 20.01 9.02 2.14
CA ALA A 152 19.21 10.11 1.59
C ALA A 152 20.05 11.25 0.97
N PRO A 153 21.11 11.75 1.64
CA PRO A 153 21.89 12.86 1.09
C PRO A 153 22.54 12.55 -0.27
N GLY A 154 22.92 11.29 -0.51
CA GLY A 154 23.52 10.85 -1.78
C GLY A 154 22.54 10.89 -2.96
N PHE A 155 21.24 10.81 -2.69
CA PHE A 155 20.18 10.93 -3.68
C PHE A 155 19.58 12.34 -3.76
N GLY A 156 20.11 13.29 -2.98
CA GLY A 156 19.53 14.63 -2.85
C GLY A 156 18.20 14.62 -2.10
N ILE A 157 17.97 13.64 -1.22
CA ILE A 157 16.79 13.50 -0.37
C ILE A 157 17.10 14.02 1.04
N ASP A 158 16.13 14.70 1.65
CA ASP A 158 16.19 15.15 3.04
C ASP A 158 15.80 13.98 3.96
N ALA A 159 16.75 13.50 4.77
CA ALA A 159 16.55 12.38 5.68
C ALA A 159 15.50 12.65 6.77
N HIS A 160 15.17 13.91 7.03
CA HIS A 160 14.15 14.32 8.00
C HIS A 160 12.76 14.50 7.39
N MET A 161 12.63 14.39 6.06
CA MET A 161 11.38 14.55 5.32
C MET A 161 11.01 13.29 4.55
N ILE A 162 10.97 12.16 5.27
CA ILE A 162 10.60 10.86 4.73
C ILE A 162 9.22 10.46 5.26
N ALA A 163 8.25 10.26 4.36
CA ALA A 163 6.96 9.65 4.65
C ALA A 163 7.00 8.16 4.31
N VAL A 164 6.06 7.40 4.85
CA VAL A 164 5.84 5.99 4.48
C VAL A 164 4.43 5.81 3.94
N GLY A 165 4.23 4.86 3.06
CA GLY A 165 2.90 4.57 2.55
C GLY A 165 2.86 3.30 1.73
N GLY A 166 1.65 2.92 1.37
CA GLY A 166 1.43 1.70 0.60
C GLY A 166 -0.05 1.38 0.47
N ASP A 167 -0.31 0.35 -0.31
CA ASP A 167 -1.65 -0.12 -0.64
C ASP A 167 -1.91 -1.51 -0.06
N SER A 168 -3.13 -1.76 0.44
CA SER A 168 -3.56 -3.07 0.95
C SER A 168 -2.62 -3.61 2.04
N ALA A 169 -1.93 -4.72 1.77
CA ALA A 169 -0.87 -5.28 2.61
C ALA A 169 0.30 -4.32 2.83
N GLY A 170 0.70 -3.54 1.83
CA GLY A 170 1.70 -2.49 1.97
C GLY A 170 1.23 -1.33 2.87
N GLY A 171 -0.07 -1.04 2.85
CA GLY A 171 -0.70 -0.11 3.79
C GLY A 171 -0.65 -0.62 5.24
N ASN A 172 -0.81 -1.93 5.46
CA ASN A 172 -0.56 -2.56 6.76
C ASN A 172 0.91 -2.38 7.18
N LEU A 173 1.86 -2.75 6.31
CA LEU A 173 3.30 -2.64 6.60
C LEU A 173 3.72 -1.20 6.90
N ALA A 174 3.15 -0.20 6.22
CA ALA A 174 3.41 1.20 6.48
C ALA A 174 2.92 1.63 7.88
N ALA A 175 1.70 1.24 8.26
CA ALA A 175 1.17 1.49 9.60
C ALA A 175 1.97 0.77 10.70
N ALA A 176 2.34 -0.49 10.45
CA ALA A 176 3.16 -1.31 11.35
C ALA A 176 4.57 -0.72 11.54
N LEU A 177 5.20 -0.23 10.47
CA LEU A 177 6.51 0.44 10.53
C LEU A 177 6.44 1.71 11.38
N CYS A 178 5.40 2.52 11.24
CA CYS A 178 5.17 3.69 12.09
C CYS A 178 5.06 3.31 13.58
N LEU A 179 4.31 2.24 13.90
CA LEU A 179 4.19 1.71 15.26
C LEU A 179 5.56 1.23 15.78
N MET A 180 6.29 0.45 14.99
CA MET A 180 7.60 -0.09 15.36
C MET A 180 8.61 1.02 15.64
N LEU A 181 8.70 2.03 14.78
CA LEU A 181 9.61 3.17 14.96
C LEU A 181 9.27 3.97 16.22
N ARG A 182 7.98 4.18 16.50
CA ARG A 182 7.53 4.84 17.74
C ARG A 182 7.91 4.02 18.96
N ASP A 183 7.61 2.73 18.97
CA ASP A 183 7.85 1.85 20.13
C ASP A 183 9.34 1.70 20.44
N LEU A 184 10.20 1.81 19.42
CA LEU A 184 11.66 1.83 19.55
C LEU A 184 12.23 3.22 19.89
N GLY A 185 11.42 4.27 19.92
CA GLY A 185 11.87 5.65 20.18
C GLY A 185 12.76 6.24 19.07
N LEU A 186 12.59 5.77 17.83
CA LEU A 186 13.37 6.20 16.67
C LEU A 186 12.72 7.38 15.94
N ALA A 187 13.47 8.01 15.04
CA ALA A 187 12.94 9.07 14.18
C ALA A 187 11.77 8.53 13.34
N ARG A 188 10.61 9.18 13.48
CA ARG A 188 9.36 8.76 12.85
C ARG A 188 9.25 9.34 11.43
N PRO A 189 8.51 8.67 10.53
CA PRO A 189 8.15 9.26 9.25
C PRO A 189 7.37 10.56 9.47
N VAL A 190 7.44 11.50 8.54
CA VAL A 190 6.69 12.78 8.64
C VAL A 190 5.21 12.62 8.32
N SER A 191 4.83 11.51 7.69
CA SER A 191 3.45 11.17 7.35
C SER A 191 3.32 9.67 7.05
N GLN A 192 2.10 9.14 7.18
CA GLN A 192 1.72 7.82 6.67
C GLN A 192 0.58 7.93 5.63
N VAL A 193 0.77 7.34 4.44
CA VAL A 193 -0.24 7.29 3.37
C VAL A 193 -0.76 5.86 3.25
N LEU A 194 -1.97 5.62 3.73
CA LEU A 194 -2.55 4.30 3.88
C LEU A 194 -3.69 4.11 2.88
N VAL A 195 -3.46 3.34 1.83
CA VAL A 195 -4.45 3.07 0.80
C VAL A 195 -5.10 1.71 1.06
N TYR A 196 -6.40 1.71 1.40
CA TYR A 196 -7.22 0.57 1.81
C TYR A 196 -6.46 -0.46 2.68
N PRO A 197 -5.84 -0.02 3.80
CA PRO A 197 -4.87 -0.84 4.53
C PRO A 197 -5.51 -2.04 5.25
N ALA A 198 -4.86 -3.21 5.20
CA ALA A 198 -5.29 -4.42 5.90
C ALA A 198 -4.88 -4.42 7.39
N VAL A 199 -5.50 -3.58 8.21
CA VAL A 199 -5.03 -3.24 9.57
C VAL A 199 -5.47 -4.18 10.71
N ASP A 200 -6.36 -5.13 10.44
CA ASP A 200 -6.86 -6.09 11.42
C ASP A 200 -6.95 -7.51 10.81
N GLY A 201 -6.81 -8.52 11.65
CA GLY A 201 -6.89 -9.94 11.30
C GLY A 201 -8.14 -10.63 11.85
N ALA A 202 -9.13 -9.89 12.35
CA ALA A 202 -10.33 -10.43 12.98
C ALA A 202 -11.45 -10.81 11.98
N PHE A 203 -11.48 -10.18 10.79
CA PHE A 203 -12.49 -10.44 9.75
C PHE A 203 -13.95 -10.30 10.24
N ALA A 204 -14.21 -9.30 11.10
CA ALA A 204 -15.44 -9.20 11.89
C ALA A 204 -16.35 -8.01 11.55
N THR A 205 -15.84 -7.00 10.85
CA THR A 205 -16.62 -5.82 10.47
C THR A 205 -17.63 -6.12 9.35
N PRO A 206 -18.72 -5.34 9.22
CA PRO A 206 -19.79 -5.59 8.25
C PRO A 206 -19.32 -5.73 6.79
N SER A 207 -18.32 -4.94 6.37
CA SER A 207 -17.77 -5.00 5.00
C SER A 207 -17.26 -6.39 4.59
N TRP A 208 -16.78 -7.21 5.53
CA TRP A 208 -16.38 -8.61 5.27
C TRP A 208 -17.54 -9.53 4.87
N THR A 209 -18.78 -9.16 5.21
CA THR A 209 -19.98 -9.89 4.79
C THR A 209 -20.65 -9.21 3.59
N GLU A 210 -20.73 -7.87 3.61
CA GLU A 210 -21.36 -7.07 2.55
C GLU A 210 -20.65 -7.25 1.20
N PHE A 211 -19.33 -7.39 1.21
CA PHE A 211 -18.48 -7.46 0.01
C PHE A 211 -17.69 -8.77 -0.05
N ALA A 212 -18.25 -9.86 0.49
CA ALA A 212 -17.57 -11.14 0.63
C ALA A 212 -16.96 -11.69 -0.68
N ASP A 213 -17.59 -11.39 -1.81
CA ASP A 213 -17.29 -11.81 -3.17
C ASP A 213 -16.84 -10.66 -4.09
N ALA A 214 -16.44 -9.51 -3.52
CA ALA A 214 -16.00 -8.35 -4.29
C ALA A 214 -14.88 -8.67 -5.30
N PRO A 215 -14.81 -7.94 -6.43
CA PRO A 215 -13.77 -8.16 -7.44
C PRO A 215 -12.37 -7.98 -6.84
N LEU A 216 -11.41 -8.74 -7.38
CA LEU A 216 -10.00 -8.79 -6.97
C LEU A 216 -9.74 -9.39 -5.57
N LEU A 217 -10.53 -9.02 -4.56
CA LEU A 217 -10.35 -9.46 -3.18
C LEU A 217 -11.64 -10.00 -2.59
N THR A 218 -11.74 -11.34 -2.52
CA THR A 218 -12.80 -12.00 -1.74
C THR A 218 -12.39 -12.11 -0.27
N SER A 219 -13.38 -12.20 0.62
CA SER A 219 -13.12 -12.43 2.05
C SER A 219 -12.44 -13.76 2.33
N ALA A 220 -12.69 -14.78 1.50
CA ALA A 220 -12.02 -16.08 1.61
C ALA A 220 -10.55 -16.00 1.20
N ASP A 221 -10.23 -15.29 0.12
CA ASP A 221 -8.85 -15.11 -0.32
C ASP A 221 -8.07 -14.20 0.64
N ALA A 222 -8.69 -13.17 1.20
CA ALA A 222 -8.08 -12.33 2.23
C ALA A 222 -7.69 -13.12 3.49
N ARG A 223 -8.59 -14.00 3.98
CA ARG A 223 -8.28 -14.91 5.12
C ARG A 223 -7.12 -15.83 4.78
N TRP A 224 -7.12 -16.40 3.58
CA TRP A 224 -6.03 -17.27 3.13
C TRP A 224 -4.69 -16.52 3.05
N PHE A 225 -4.65 -15.30 2.52
CA PHE A 225 -3.45 -14.46 2.53
C PHE A 225 -2.96 -14.16 3.95
N TRP A 226 -3.88 -13.87 4.86
CA TRP A 226 -3.54 -13.65 6.27
C TRP A 226 -2.91 -14.90 6.91
N GLU A 227 -3.44 -16.10 6.60
CA GLU A 227 -2.83 -17.36 7.06
C GLU A 227 -1.42 -17.55 6.49
N GLN A 228 -1.18 -17.22 5.22
CA GLN A 228 0.17 -17.27 4.63
C GLN A 228 1.11 -16.28 5.32
N TYR A 229 0.63 -15.05 5.56
CA TYR A 229 1.39 -13.98 6.19
C TYR A 229 1.79 -14.33 7.61
N ILE A 230 0.85 -14.74 8.46
CA ILE A 230 1.15 -15.09 9.85
C ILE A 230 1.97 -16.38 9.94
N GLY A 231 1.72 -17.33 9.04
CA GLY A 231 2.40 -18.62 9.03
C GLY A 231 2.04 -19.51 10.23
N PRO A 232 2.53 -20.76 10.23
CA PRO A 232 2.22 -21.71 11.29
C PRO A 232 2.83 -21.28 12.64
N GLY A 233 1.97 -21.10 13.65
CA GLY A 233 2.39 -20.75 15.01
C GLY A 233 2.75 -19.27 15.21
N GLY A 234 2.51 -18.40 14.22
CA GLY A 234 2.77 -16.97 14.32
C GLY A 234 1.88 -16.28 15.37
N ALA A 235 2.49 -15.45 16.23
CA ALA A 235 1.77 -14.60 17.16
C ALA A 235 1.24 -13.36 16.42
N VAL A 236 -0.06 -13.08 16.57
CA VAL A 236 -0.66 -11.84 16.06
C VAL A 236 -0.55 -10.77 17.15
N ASP A 237 0.50 -9.96 17.07
CA ASP A 237 0.69 -8.75 17.88
C ASP A 237 0.16 -7.50 17.15
N HIS A 238 0.46 -6.31 17.69
CA HIS A 238 0.04 -5.04 17.09
C HIS A 238 0.88 -4.60 15.89
N PHE A 239 2.00 -5.25 15.59
CA PHE A 239 2.74 -4.98 14.36
C PHE A 239 2.19 -5.82 13.20
N ALA A 240 1.75 -7.06 13.46
CA ALA A 240 1.01 -7.83 12.47
C ALA A 240 -0.37 -7.22 12.17
N ALA A 241 -1.10 -6.81 13.22
CA ALA A 241 -2.42 -6.18 13.12
C ALA A 241 -2.42 -4.80 13.83
N PRO A 242 -2.07 -3.71 13.13
CA PRO A 242 -2.00 -2.34 13.67
C PRO A 242 -3.21 -1.90 14.51
N MET A 243 -4.41 -2.36 14.17
CA MET A 243 -5.63 -2.10 14.93
C MET A 243 -5.52 -2.49 16.42
N ARG A 244 -4.72 -3.52 16.73
CA ARG A 244 -4.55 -4.09 18.07
C ARG A 244 -3.59 -3.32 18.98
N ALA A 245 -2.90 -2.30 18.48
CA ALA A 245 -1.99 -1.50 19.30
C ALA A 245 -2.72 -0.92 20.51
N ALA A 246 -2.16 -0.94 21.72
CA ALA A 246 -2.85 -0.38 22.88
C ALA A 246 -3.09 1.14 22.78
N SER A 247 -2.24 1.85 22.03
CA SER A 247 -2.31 3.27 21.76
C SER A 247 -1.80 3.55 20.35
N LEU A 248 -2.42 4.49 19.65
CA LEU A 248 -1.97 5.08 18.37
C LEU A 248 -1.47 6.51 18.55
N ARG A 249 -1.32 6.98 19.80
CA ARG A 249 -0.70 8.29 20.09
C ARG A 249 0.70 8.34 19.48
N ASP A 250 1.13 9.55 19.16
CA ASP A 250 2.47 9.84 18.68
C ASP A 250 2.83 9.15 17.34
N LEU A 251 1.83 8.67 16.59
CA LEU A 251 1.99 8.29 15.19
C LEU A 251 1.93 9.54 14.28
N PRO A 252 2.56 9.49 13.09
CA PRO A 252 2.56 10.65 12.20
C PRO A 252 1.19 10.91 11.57
N PRO A 253 0.95 12.15 11.08
CA PRO A 253 -0.25 12.48 10.33
C PRO A 253 -0.57 11.45 9.23
N ALA A 254 -1.85 11.13 9.07
CA ALA A 254 -2.30 10.07 8.19
C ALA A 254 -3.23 10.56 7.08
N LEU A 255 -2.97 10.09 5.86
CA LEU A 255 -3.98 10.06 4.80
C LEU A 255 -4.47 8.61 4.67
N VAL A 256 -5.76 8.37 4.89
CA VAL A 256 -6.38 7.05 4.75
C VAL A 256 -7.38 7.06 3.60
N LEU A 257 -7.12 6.29 2.56
CA LEU A 257 -8.03 6.16 1.41
C LEU A 257 -8.73 4.81 1.47
N THR A 258 -10.02 4.73 1.22
CA THR A 258 -10.77 3.46 1.13
C THR A 258 -11.57 3.37 -0.17
N ALA A 259 -11.83 2.15 -0.64
CA ALA A 259 -12.79 1.90 -1.71
C ALA A 259 -14.16 1.56 -1.11
N ALA A 260 -15.25 1.98 -1.76
CA ALA A 260 -16.60 1.74 -1.26
C ALA A 260 -16.99 0.26 -1.26
N VAL A 261 -16.54 -0.50 -2.28
CA VAL A 261 -16.78 -1.94 -2.43
C VAL A 261 -15.51 -2.71 -2.10
N ASP A 262 -15.19 -2.84 -0.82
CA ASP A 262 -13.96 -3.47 -0.33
C ASP A 262 -14.21 -4.17 1.00
N PRO A 263 -13.88 -5.47 1.15
CA PRO A 263 -13.93 -6.15 2.44
C PRO A 263 -13.16 -5.43 3.56
N LEU A 264 -12.06 -4.74 3.25
CA LEU A 264 -11.20 -4.03 4.21
C LEU A 264 -11.75 -2.66 4.62
N ARG A 265 -12.80 -2.15 3.96
CA ARG A 265 -13.28 -0.78 4.10
C ARG A 265 -13.50 -0.39 5.56
N ASP A 266 -14.29 -1.17 6.28
CA ASP A 266 -14.72 -0.79 7.63
C ASP A 266 -13.56 -0.88 8.63
N ASP A 267 -12.63 -1.84 8.46
CA ASP A 267 -11.43 -1.95 9.30
C ASP A 267 -10.49 -0.76 9.12
N ALA A 268 -10.24 -0.36 7.86
CA ALA A 268 -9.42 0.79 7.52
C ALA A 268 -10.02 2.11 8.04
N GLU A 269 -11.33 2.29 7.91
CA GLU A 269 -12.03 3.47 8.43
C GLU A 269 -12.09 3.50 9.95
N ALA A 270 -12.28 2.33 10.59
CA ALA A 270 -12.18 2.21 12.04
C ALA A 270 -10.78 2.59 12.54
N TYR A 271 -9.72 2.24 11.79
CA TYR A 271 -8.35 2.60 12.14
C TYR A 271 -8.11 4.10 12.00
N ALA A 272 -8.60 4.72 10.91
CA ALA A 272 -8.56 6.16 10.73
C ALA A 272 -9.26 6.91 11.87
N GLU A 273 -10.43 6.42 12.29
CA GLU A 273 -11.15 6.98 13.41
C GLU A 273 -10.41 6.78 14.75
N ARG A 274 -9.77 5.63 14.94
CA ARG A 274 -8.96 5.37 16.13
C ARG A 274 -7.74 6.29 16.21
N LEU A 275 -7.06 6.52 15.09
CA LEU A 275 -5.98 7.51 14.99
C LEU A 275 -6.45 8.90 15.45
N ARG A 276 -7.63 9.36 15.00
CA ARG A 276 -8.20 10.64 15.44
C ARG A 276 -8.47 10.68 16.95
N ARG A 277 -9.05 9.62 17.52
CA ARG A 277 -9.32 9.54 18.97
C ARG A 277 -8.05 9.60 19.80
N ASP A 278 -6.95 9.05 19.27
CA ASP A 278 -5.63 9.12 19.89
C ASP A 278 -4.87 10.42 19.56
N GLY A 279 -5.51 11.38 18.90
CA GLY A 279 -4.98 12.73 18.68
C GLY A 279 -4.04 12.86 17.48
N VAL A 280 -4.03 11.88 16.57
CA VAL A 280 -3.30 11.96 15.30
C VAL A 280 -4.12 12.79 14.31
N GLU A 281 -3.46 13.63 13.53
CA GLU A 281 -4.09 14.33 12.41
C GLU A 281 -4.43 13.34 11.30
N VAL A 282 -5.70 13.26 10.88
CA VAL A 282 -6.15 12.27 9.89
C VAL A 282 -7.10 12.87 8.87
N THR A 283 -6.68 12.82 7.60
CA THR A 283 -7.60 12.92 6.47
C THR A 283 -8.02 11.51 6.06
N ALA A 284 -9.31 11.23 6.01
CA ALA A 284 -9.83 9.96 5.49
C ALA A 284 -10.80 10.22 4.34
N THR A 285 -10.72 9.43 3.28
CA THR A 285 -11.58 9.60 2.10
C THR A 285 -11.97 8.24 1.53
N ARG A 286 -13.28 8.00 1.45
CA ARG A 286 -13.85 6.86 0.75
C ARG A 286 -14.10 7.23 -0.71
N TYR A 287 -13.67 6.36 -1.61
CA TYR A 287 -13.91 6.46 -3.05
C TYR A 287 -15.07 5.57 -3.46
N ASP A 288 -16.17 6.21 -3.87
CA ASP A 288 -17.34 5.54 -4.42
C ASP A 288 -17.12 5.13 -5.89
N GLY A 289 -17.81 4.08 -6.34
CA GLY A 289 -17.71 3.59 -7.71
C GLY A 289 -16.63 2.52 -7.92
N VAL A 290 -15.75 2.31 -6.95
CA VAL A 290 -14.56 1.44 -7.09
C VAL A 290 -14.49 0.35 -6.04
N PHE A 291 -13.68 -0.67 -6.33
CA PHE A 291 -13.38 -1.80 -5.45
C PHE A 291 -11.89 -1.83 -5.06
N HIS A 292 -11.52 -2.80 -4.22
CA HIS A 292 -10.15 -3.02 -3.78
C HIS A 292 -9.15 -3.05 -4.94
N GLY A 293 -7.99 -2.41 -4.78
CA GLY A 293 -6.94 -2.38 -5.82
C GLY A 293 -7.07 -1.26 -6.86
N PHE A 294 -8.14 -0.47 -6.86
CA PHE A 294 -8.31 0.60 -7.87
C PHE A 294 -7.11 1.56 -7.94
N PHE A 295 -6.48 1.85 -6.80
CA PHE A 295 -5.42 2.87 -6.71
C PHE A 295 -4.18 2.56 -7.54
N THR A 296 -3.87 1.28 -7.78
CA THR A 296 -2.71 0.88 -8.59
C THR A 296 -3.01 0.87 -10.10
N GLU A 297 -4.28 0.96 -10.48
CA GLU A 297 -4.76 0.88 -11.86
C GLU A 297 -4.74 2.25 -12.55
N VAL A 298 -3.52 2.80 -12.70
CA VAL A 298 -3.27 4.12 -13.27
C VAL A 298 -3.71 4.18 -14.73
N GLY A 299 -4.54 5.18 -15.06
CA GLY A 299 -5.06 5.39 -16.41
C GLY A 299 -6.31 4.56 -16.74
N LEU A 300 -6.77 3.71 -15.82
CA LEU A 300 -7.95 2.85 -16.01
C LEU A 300 -9.19 3.38 -15.28
N PHE A 301 -9.05 3.86 -14.04
CA PHE A 301 -10.15 4.44 -13.29
C PHE A 301 -9.97 5.95 -13.12
N ALA A 302 -11.04 6.72 -13.33
CA ALA A 302 -11.05 8.14 -13.01
C ALA A 302 -10.76 8.40 -11.52
N ARG A 303 -11.24 7.53 -10.62
CA ARG A 303 -10.98 7.62 -9.18
C ARG A 303 -9.51 7.46 -8.81
N THR A 304 -8.73 6.73 -9.60
CA THR A 304 -7.29 6.59 -9.39
C THR A 304 -6.57 7.92 -9.60
N ASP A 305 -6.97 8.67 -10.62
CA ASP A 305 -6.42 10.01 -10.87
C ASP A 305 -6.73 10.99 -9.73
N GLU A 306 -7.96 10.97 -9.23
CA GLU A 306 -8.40 11.77 -8.08
C GLU A 306 -7.62 11.41 -6.81
N ALA A 307 -7.46 10.10 -6.54
CA ALA A 307 -6.71 9.58 -5.40
C ALA A 307 -5.23 9.95 -5.47
N LEU A 308 -4.58 9.81 -6.62
CA LEU A 308 -3.19 10.22 -6.82
C LEU A 308 -3.02 11.73 -6.63
N THR A 309 -3.99 12.52 -7.09
CA THR A 309 -4.00 13.97 -6.87
C THR A 309 -4.15 14.32 -5.39
N GLN A 310 -4.98 13.58 -4.64
CA GLN A 310 -5.13 13.76 -3.19
C GLN A 310 -3.84 13.38 -2.45
N VAL A 311 -3.22 12.24 -2.77
CA VAL A 311 -1.92 11.83 -2.20
C VAL A 311 -0.86 12.89 -2.47
N ALA A 312 -0.75 13.37 -3.70
CA ALA A 312 0.22 14.40 -4.04
C ALA A 312 -0.04 15.72 -3.30
N ARG A 313 -1.30 16.13 -3.13
CA ARG A 313 -1.67 17.31 -2.36
C ARG A 313 -1.31 17.15 -0.88
N HIS A 314 -1.61 15.99 -0.30
CA HIS A 314 -1.27 15.67 1.09
C HIS A 314 0.24 15.77 1.32
N LEU A 315 1.05 15.11 0.50
CA LEU A 315 2.50 15.14 0.59
C LEU A 315 3.07 16.56 0.44
N ARG A 316 2.60 17.36 -0.53
CA ARG A 316 3.01 18.77 -0.65
C ARG A 316 2.61 19.60 0.57
N GLY A 317 1.46 19.33 1.17
CA GLY A 317 1.02 19.97 2.41
C GLY A 317 1.99 19.73 3.56
N ILE A 318 2.51 18.51 3.70
CA ILE A 318 3.52 18.17 4.72
C ILE A 318 4.85 18.88 4.46
N ALA A 319 5.29 19.00 3.20
CA ALA A 319 6.54 19.69 2.86
C ALA A 319 6.49 21.22 3.03
N GLY A 320 5.29 21.81 2.93
CA GLY A 320 5.06 23.24 3.11
C GLY A 320 4.74 23.68 4.54
N ALA A 321 4.54 22.74 5.47
CA ALA A 321 4.30 22.98 6.89
C ALA A 321 5.61 23.17 7.66
#